data_AF-B9CN41-F1
#
_entry.id   AF-B9CN41-F1
#
_cell.length_a   1.000
_cell.length_b   1.000
_cell.length_c   1.000
_cell.angle_alpha   90.00
_cell.angle_beta   90.00
_cell.angle_gamma   90.00
#
_symmetry.space_group_name_H-M   'P 1'
#
loop_
_entity.id
_entity.type
_entity.pdbx_description
1 polymer ?
#
loop_
_entity_poly.entity_id
_entity_poly.type
_entity_poly.pdbx_seq_one_letter_code
_entity_poly.pdbx_strand_id
1 'polypeptide(L)'
;MCELIELRDTGKRDKLGNRIKERIVLGTARVRMCPVGVLATSNDGNNYKAGDLTLITITPLKTALRASLVRFPITEPSSVYEVIQVSELGRRRVLTLRLQKGSVS
;
A
#
# COMPACT_ATOMS: atom_id res chain seq x y z
N MET A 1 9.54 -8.84 -3.87
CA MET A 1 8.73 -9.11 -2.66
C MET A 1 8.28 -7.78 -2.10
N CYS A 2 7.18 -7.73 -1.34
CA CYS A 2 6.73 -6.52 -0.65
C CYS A 2 6.30 -6.85 0.77
N GLU A 3 6.31 -5.87 1.66
CA GLU A 3 5.70 -5.96 2.98
C GLU A 3 4.23 -5.54 2.90
N LEU A 4 3.38 -6.30 3.56
CA LEU A 4 1.98 -5.93 3.80
C LEU A 4 1.88 -5.36 5.20
N ILE A 5 1.33 -4.16 5.32
CA ILE A 5 1.31 -3.41 6.58
C ILE A 5 -0.15 -3.04 6.89
N GLU A 6 -0.57 -3.31 8.13
CA GLU A 6 -1.84 -2.86 8.68
C GLU A 6 -1.67 -1.51 9.37
N LEU A 7 -2.64 -0.61 9.20
CA LEU A 7 -2.78 0.59 10.02
C LEU A 7 -3.76 0.30 11.15
N ARG A 8 -3.24 -0.25 12.25
CA ARG A 8 -4.05 -0.64 13.41
C ARG A 8 -4.38 0.57 14.27
N ASP A 9 -5.66 0.71 14.64
CA ASP A 9 -6.09 1.71 15.61
C ASP A 9 -5.51 1.39 16.99
N THR A 10 -4.83 2.36 17.60
CA THR A 10 -4.24 2.22 18.95
C THR A 10 -5.25 2.48 20.06
N GLY A 11 -6.47 2.92 19.73
CA GLY A 11 -7.49 3.37 20.69
C GLY A 11 -7.22 4.78 21.26
N LYS A 12 -6.07 5.38 20.95
CA LYS A 12 -5.70 6.73 21.39
C LYS A 12 -6.10 7.78 20.35
N ARG A 13 -6.25 9.02 20.79
CA ARG A 13 -6.46 10.19 19.93
C ARG A 13 -5.34 11.21 20.08
N ASP A 14 -5.02 11.90 18.99
CA ASP A 14 -4.08 13.02 19.01
C ASP A 14 -4.74 14.29 19.59
N LYS A 15 -3.97 15.39 19.68
CA LYS A 15 -4.45 16.68 20.20
C LYS A 15 -5.58 17.29 19.35
N LEU A 16 -5.74 16.85 18.11
CA LEU A 16 -6.78 17.30 17.18
C LEU A 16 -7.98 16.33 17.16
N GLY A 17 -7.96 15.29 18.00
CA GLY A 17 -9.00 14.28 18.09
C GLY A 17 -8.93 13.17 17.03
N ASN A 18 -7.90 13.13 16.18
CA ASN A 18 -7.74 12.07 15.19
C ASN A 18 -7.29 10.78 15.86
N ARG A 19 -7.74 9.63 15.33
CA ARG A 19 -7.30 8.31 15.81
C ARG A 19 -5.82 8.10 15.48
N ILE A 20 -5.04 7.75 16.49
CA ILE A 20 -3.64 7.39 16.31
C ILE A 20 -3.60 5.94 15.81
N LYS A 21 -2.98 5.73 14.65
CA LYS A 21 -2.77 4.41 14.06
C LYS A 21 -1.30 4.04 14.12
N GLU A 22 -1.02 2.78 14.42
CA GLU A 22 0.32 2.19 14.34
C GLU A 22 0.47 1.33 13.08
N ARG A 23 1.69 1.27 12.56
CA ARG A 23 2.04 0.42 11.41
C ARG A 23 2.48 -0.94 11.92
N ILE A 24 1.72 -1.99 11.59
CA ILE A 24 2.07 -3.37 11.93
C ILE A 24 2.39 -4.14 10.66
N VAL A 25 3.59 -4.69 10.57
CA VAL A 25 3.97 -5.58 9.47
C VAL A 25 3.23 -6.90 9.63
N LEU A 26 2.33 -7.21 8.68
CA LEU A 26 1.59 -8.47 8.62
C LEU A 26 2.42 -9.62 8.04
N GLY A 27 3.51 -9.28 7.34
CA GLY A 27 4.44 -10.22 6.74
C GLY A 27 4.91 -9.76 5.36
N THR A 28 5.76 -10.57 4.75
CA THR A 28 6.25 -10.36 3.38
C THR A 28 5.48 -11.23 2.38
N ALA A 29 5.20 -10.66 1.21
CA ALA A 29 4.48 -11.32 0.14
C ALA A 29 5.33 -11.36 -1.14
N ARG A 30 5.29 -12.51 -1.82
CA ARG A 30 5.67 -12.58 -3.23
C ARG A 30 4.53 -12.04 -4.06
N VAL A 31 4.84 -11.10 -4.94
CA VAL A 31 3.86 -10.37 -5.74
C VAL A 31 4.32 -10.31 -7.19
N ARG A 32 3.36 -10.39 -8.11
CA ARG A 32 3.54 -9.96 -9.50
C ARG A 32 3.03 -8.53 -9.59
N MET A 33 3.85 -7.64 -10.14
CA MET A 33 3.50 -6.24 -10.31
C MET A 33 2.95 -6.04 -11.72
N CYS A 34 1.77 -5.43 -11.81
CA CYS A 34 1.17 -4.98 -13.05
C CYS A 34 1.07 -3.45 -12.94
N PRO A 35 2.01 -2.68 -13.53
CA PRO A 35 1.88 -1.23 -13.57
C PRO A 35 0.61 -0.89 -14.37
N VAL A 36 -0.25 -0.05 -13.81
CA VAL A 36 -1.39 0.48 -14.59
C VAL A 36 -0.81 1.49 -15.57
N GLY A 37 -1.12 1.34 -16.86
CA GLY A 37 -0.58 2.16 -17.95
C GLY A 37 -1.00 3.62 -17.96
N VAL A 38 -1.68 4.11 -16.93
CA VAL A 38 -2.05 5.53 -16.80
C VAL A 38 -0.87 6.26 -16.17
N LEU A 39 -0.07 6.88 -17.02
CA LEU A 39 1.00 7.79 -16.64
C LEU A 39 0.39 8.98 -15.91
N ALA A 40 0.90 9.21 -14.70
CA ALA A 40 0.50 10.26 -13.79
C ALA A 40 0.32 11.62 -14.46
N THR A 41 -0.81 12.27 -14.19
CA THR A 41 -0.90 13.72 -14.26
C THR A 41 0.19 14.29 -13.35
N SER A 42 1.15 15.02 -13.93
CA SER A 42 2.13 15.75 -13.15
C SER A 42 1.38 16.78 -12.31
N ASN A 43 1.45 16.63 -10.98
CA ASN A 43 1.01 17.69 -10.10
C ASN A 43 2.16 18.71 -10.00
N ASP A 44 1.99 19.86 -10.64
CA ASP A 44 2.99 20.92 -10.64
C ASP A 44 3.35 21.30 -9.19
N GLY A 45 4.65 21.27 -8.88
CA GLY A 45 5.20 21.72 -7.59
C GLY A 45 5.57 20.65 -6.57
N ASN A 46 5.34 19.33 -6.79
CA ASN A 46 5.76 18.31 -5.81
C ASN A 46 6.33 16.99 -6.39
N ASN A 47 6.70 16.90 -7.67
CA ASN A 47 7.22 15.68 -8.32
C ASN A 47 6.38 14.40 -8.09
N TYR A 48 5.15 14.54 -7.59
CA TYR A 48 4.29 13.44 -7.21
C TYR A 48 3.63 12.89 -8.46
N LYS A 49 3.94 11.64 -8.77
CA LYS A 49 3.31 10.91 -9.85
C LYS A 49 2.16 10.07 -9.28
N ALA A 50 0.93 10.57 -9.44
CA ALA A 50 -0.27 9.79 -9.13
C ALA A 50 -0.36 8.60 -10.09
N GLY A 51 -0.05 7.40 -9.60
CA GLY A 51 -0.18 6.18 -10.38
C GLY A 51 -0.78 5.08 -9.51
N ASP A 52 -1.79 4.41 -10.06
CA ASP A 52 -2.31 3.21 -9.44
C ASP A 52 -1.43 2.01 -9.85
N LEU A 53 -1.13 1.12 -8.90
CA LEU A 53 -0.32 -0.08 -9.11
C LEU A 53 -1.17 -1.30 -8.75
N THR A 54 -1.21 -2.30 -9.62
CA THR A 54 -1.91 -3.55 -9.31
C THR A 54 -0.91 -4.63 -8.92
N LEU A 55 -1.12 -5.27 -7.76
CA LEU A 55 -0.36 -6.42 -7.31
C LEU A 55 -1.19 -7.68 -7.31
N ILE A 56 -0.62 -8.76 -7.81
CA ILE A 56 -1.22 -10.10 -7.74
C ILE A 56 -0.37 -10.96 -6.81
N THR A 57 -0.99 -11.50 -5.76
CA THR A 57 -0.33 -12.32 -4.75
C THR A 57 -1.13 -13.57 -4.40
N ILE A 58 -0.49 -14.53 -3.73
CA ILE A 58 -1.13 -15.73 -3.15
C ILE A 58 -1.30 -15.63 -1.63
N THR A 59 -1.05 -14.45 -1.06
CA THR A 59 -1.26 -14.17 0.37
C THR A 59 -2.69 -14.56 0.78
N PRO A 60 -2.88 -15.16 1.99
CA PRO A 60 -4.21 -15.47 2.51
C PRO A 60 -5.15 -14.26 2.50
N LEU A 61 -6.43 -14.49 2.18
CA LEU A 61 -7.44 -13.42 2.10
C LEU A 61 -7.49 -12.56 3.37
N LYS A 62 -7.48 -13.20 4.54
CA LYS A 62 -7.52 -12.51 5.84
C LYS A 62 -6.35 -11.52 6.02
N THR A 63 -5.18 -11.84 5.50
CA THR A 63 -4.00 -10.97 5.54
C THR A 63 -4.11 -9.87 4.49
N ALA A 64 -4.55 -10.20 3.28
CA ALA A 64 -4.74 -9.22 2.20
C ALA A 64 -5.77 -8.15 2.58
N LEU A 65 -6.90 -8.53 3.21
CA LEU A 65 -7.94 -7.60 3.65
C LEU A 65 -7.51 -6.68 4.81
N ARG A 66 -6.53 -7.10 5.62
CA ARG A 66 -5.97 -6.27 6.69
C ARG A 66 -4.88 -5.31 6.21
N ALA A 67 -4.27 -5.59 5.05
CA ALA A 67 -3.23 -4.74 4.50
C ALA A 67 -3.83 -3.39 4.13
N SER A 68 -3.33 -2.33 4.77
CA SER A 68 -3.66 -0.93 4.46
C SER A 68 -2.56 -0.26 3.64
N LEU A 69 -1.31 -0.72 3.82
CA LEU A 69 -0.14 -0.19 3.13
C LEU A 69 0.70 -1.34 2.56
N VAL A 70 1.44 -1.03 1.49
CA VAL A 70 2.44 -1.90 0.88
C VAL A 70 3.75 -1.14 0.74
N ARG A 71 4.85 -1.78 1.14
CA ARG A 71 6.20 -1.23 0.99
C ARG A 71 7.09 -2.22 0.23
N PHE A 72 7.89 -1.72 -0.71
CA PHE A 72 8.86 -2.52 -1.45
C PHE A 72 10.26 -2.34 -0.84
N PRO A 73 10.83 -3.36 -0.16
CA PRO A 73 12.09 -3.21 0.56
C PRO A 73 13.34 -3.15 -0.33
N ILE A 74 13.20 -3.18 -1.67
CA ILE A 74 14.30 -3.42 -2.62
C ILE A 74 14.82 -2.11 -3.23
N THR A 75 14.16 -0.99 -2.98
CA THR A 75 14.53 0.32 -3.53
C THR A 75 14.53 1.31 -2.39
N GLU A 76 15.70 1.84 -2.01
CA GLU A 76 15.77 3.04 -1.16
C GLU A 76 15.96 4.28 -2.05
N PRO A 77 15.18 5.36 -1.85
CA PRO A 77 14.08 5.49 -0.89
C PRO A 77 12.86 4.63 -1.28
N SER A 78 12.26 3.97 -0.29
CA SER A 78 11.18 2.99 -0.54
C SER A 78 9.83 3.67 -0.63
N SER A 79 9.21 3.61 -1.80
CA SER A 79 7.85 4.12 -1.98
C SER A 79 6.85 3.29 -1.17
N VAL A 80 6.05 3.97 -0.37
CA VAL A 80 4.90 3.38 0.34
C VAL A 80 3.65 3.60 -0.49
N TYR A 81 2.89 2.53 -0.68
CA TYR A 81 1.63 2.55 -1.41
C TYR A 81 0.47 2.25 -0.46
N GLU A 82 -0.64 2.95 -0.63
CA GLU A 82 -1.91 2.68 0.04
C GLU A 82 -2.67 1.59 -0.71
N VAL A 83 -3.26 0.65 0.02
CA VAL A 83 -4.17 -0.34 -0.54
C VAL A 83 -5.55 0.30 -0.65
N ILE A 84 -6.03 0.49 -1.88
CA ILE A 84 -7.34 1.08 -2.16
C ILE A 84 -8.42 -0.01 -2.24
N GLN A 85 -8.07 -1.14 -2.85
CA GLN A 85 -9.01 -2.23 -3.08
C GLN A 85 -8.32 -3.58 -3.03
N VAL A 86 -9.02 -4.57 -2.49
CA VAL A 86 -8.63 -5.98 -2.52
C VAL A 86 -9.70 -6.75 -3.26
N SER A 87 -9.31 -7.48 -4.30
CA SER A 87 -10.20 -8.36 -5.07
C SER A 87 -9.68 -9.79 -5.07
N GLU A 88 -10.58 -10.75 -5.25
CA GLU A 88 -10.23 -12.17 -5.36
C GLU A 88 -10.19 -12.61 -6.82
N LEU A 89 -9.16 -13.34 -7.20
CA LEU A 89 -9.01 -13.95 -8.52
C LEU A 89 -8.64 -15.42 -8.32
N GLY A 90 -9.66 -16.24 -8.04
CA GLY A 90 -9.49 -17.63 -7.63
C GLY A 90 -8.62 -17.73 -6.36
N ARG A 91 -7.51 -18.47 -6.44
CA ARG A 91 -6.54 -18.60 -5.32
C ARG A 91 -5.61 -17.38 -5.15
N ARG A 92 -5.77 -16.34 -5.96
CA ARG A 92 -4.94 -15.13 -5.91
C ARG A 92 -5.71 -13.96 -5.32
N ARG A 93 -4.97 -12.99 -4.79
CA ARG A 93 -5.47 -11.70 -4.29
C ARG A 93 -4.89 -10.60 -5.16
N VAL A 94 -5.76 -9.73 -5.62
CA VAL A 94 -5.44 -8.57 -6.44
C VAL A 94 -5.55 -7.35 -5.55
N LEU A 95 -4.44 -6.69 -5.27
CA LEU A 95 -4.37 -5.45 -4.52
C LEU A 95 -4.25 -4.30 -5.51
N THR A 96 -5.22 -3.39 -5.50
CA THR A 96 -5.11 -2.11 -6.21
C THR A 96 -4.52 -1.10 -5.24
N LEU A 97 -3.42 -0.50 -5.63
CA LEU A 97 -2.61 0.36 -4.79
C LEU A 97 -2.50 1.76 -5.36
N ARG A 98 -2.22 2.75 -4.52
CA ARG A 98 -1.88 4.11 -4.92
C ARG A 98 -0.67 4.61 -4.17
N LEU A 99 0.23 5.30 -4.88
CA LEU A 99 1.40 5.90 -4.24
C LEU A 99 0.97 6.94 -3.20
N GLN A 100 1.45 6.81 -1.97
CA GLN A 100 1.15 7.76 -0.91
C GLN A 100 1.96 9.06 -1.14
N LYS A 101 1.29 10.22 -0.96
CA LYS A 101 1.94 11.53 -1.12
C LYS A 101 2.99 11.72 -0.03
N GLY A 102 4.16 12.27 -0.39
CA GLY A 102 5.26 12.52 0.54
C GLY A 102 5.96 11.27 1.09
N SER A 103 5.75 10.10 0.46
CA SER A 103 6.26 8.80 0.95
C SER A 103 7.62 8.43 0.38
N VAL A 104 8.57 9.36 0.50
CA VAL A 104 9.98 9.08 0.31
C VAL A 104 10.54 8.85 1.72
N SER A 105 10.65 7.58 2.12
CA SER A 105 11.38 7.19 3.33
C SER A 105 12.79 6.78 2.97
#